data_AF-A0A0F9ASJ2-F1
#
_entry.id   AF-A0A0F9ASJ2-F1
#
_cell.length_a   1.000
_cell.length_b   1.000
_cell.length_c   1.000
_cell.angle_alpha   90.00
_cell.angle_beta   90.00
_cell.angle_gamma   90.00
#
_symmetry.space_group_name_H-M   'P 1'
#
loop_
_entity.id
_entity.type
_entity.pdbx_description
1 polymer ?
#
loop_
_entity_poly.entity_id
_entity_poly.type
_entity_poly.pdbx_seq_one_letter_code
_entity_poly.pdbx_strand_id
1 'polypeptide(L)'
;MHYPSGVIGLVVGEVMPWYSYLCSYGHEFETEQGIKDEPLEACTHPVTDRKGKVNECCCSVKRQLCASSFSLKGGGWSKDGYAKKGN
;
A
#
# COMPACT_ATOMS: atom_id res chain seq x y z
N MET A 1 -10.32 -22.30 -26.55
CA MET A 1 -10.25 -21.59 -25.27
C MET A 1 -11.56 -20.82 -25.09
N HIS A 2 -12.45 -21.33 -24.24
CA HIS A 2 -13.75 -20.73 -23.97
C HIS A 2 -13.59 -19.63 -22.92
N TYR A 3 -13.87 -18.38 -23.30
CA TYR A 3 -14.22 -17.33 -22.35
C TYR A 3 -15.75 -17.27 -22.32
N PRO A 4 -16.43 -17.62 -21.22
CA PRO A 4 -17.86 -17.45 -21.16
C PRO A 4 -18.18 -15.96 -21.10
N SER A 5 -18.92 -15.52 -22.13
CA SER A 5 -19.64 -14.26 -22.17
C SER A 5 -20.63 -14.23 -20.99
N GLY A 6 -20.47 -13.28 -20.08
CA GLY A 6 -21.37 -13.12 -18.95
C GLY A 6 -21.18 -11.77 -18.30
N VAL A 7 -22.23 -10.95 -18.40
CA VAL A 7 -22.49 -9.74 -17.61
C VAL A 7 -21.40 -8.66 -17.62
N ILE A 8 -21.53 -7.72 -18.57
CA ILE A 8 -21.06 -6.33 -18.43
C ILE A 8 -21.85 -5.66 -17.29
N GLY A 9 -21.54 -6.06 -16.06
CA GLY A 9 -21.79 -5.22 -14.90
C GLY A 9 -20.86 -4.02 -15.02
N LEU A 10 -21.41 -2.82 -14.96
CA LEU A 10 -20.65 -1.60 -14.67
C LEU A 10 -19.90 -1.84 -13.35
N VAL A 11 -18.64 -2.29 -13.41
CA VAL A 11 -17.73 -2.11 -12.29
C VAL A 11 -17.49 -0.62 -12.23
N VAL A 12 -18.14 0.04 -11.26
CA VAL A 12 -17.64 1.30 -10.75
C VAL A 12 -16.17 1.02 -10.45
N GLY A 13 -15.27 1.59 -11.25
CA GLY A 13 -13.84 1.46 -11.05
C GLY A 13 -13.51 2.13 -9.73
N GLU A 14 -13.67 1.41 -8.63
CA GLU A 14 -13.02 1.70 -7.37
C GLU A 14 -11.54 1.68 -7.71
N VAL A 15 -10.95 2.88 -7.82
CA VAL A 15 -9.52 3.05 -8.05
C VAL A 15 -8.84 2.44 -6.83
N MET A 16 -8.53 1.15 -6.90
CA MET A 16 -7.87 0.43 -5.81
C MET A 16 -6.44 0.96 -5.75
N PRO A 17 -6.06 1.69 -4.68
CA PRO A 17 -4.72 2.21 -4.59
C PRO A 17 -3.74 1.04 -4.47
N TRP A 18 -2.57 1.26 -5.05
CA TRP A 18 -1.43 0.39 -4.84
C TRP A 18 -0.72 0.84 -3.56
N TYR A 19 -0.46 -0.10 -2.67
CA TYR A 19 0.31 0.12 -1.46
C TYR A 19 1.59 -0.70 -1.48
N SER A 20 2.70 -0.06 -1.13
CA SER A 20 3.98 -0.73 -0.95
C SER A 20 4.09 -1.32 0.47
N TYR A 21 4.67 -2.50 0.62
CA TYR A 21 4.85 -3.21 1.88
C TYR A 21 6.29 -3.68 2.02
N LEU A 22 6.81 -3.69 3.25
CA LEU A 22 8.12 -4.22 3.60
C LEU A 22 7.99 -5.25 4.72
N CYS A 23 8.52 -6.46 4.50
CA CYS A 23 8.58 -7.48 5.55
C CYS A 23 9.85 -7.36 6.40
N SER A 24 9.84 -7.92 7.61
CA SER A 24 11.03 -7.93 8.49
C SER A 24 12.23 -8.71 7.94
N TYR A 25 12.01 -9.59 6.95
CA TYR A 25 13.08 -10.29 6.23
C TYR A 25 13.69 -9.42 5.10
N GLY A 26 13.07 -8.28 4.77
CA GLY A 26 13.58 -7.30 3.80
C GLY A 26 12.97 -7.38 2.41
N HIS A 27 11.86 -8.09 2.23
CA HIS A 27 11.16 -8.14 0.93
C HIS A 27 10.24 -6.93 0.80
N GLU A 28 10.38 -6.22 -0.32
CA GLU A 28 9.50 -5.11 -0.71
C GLU A 28 8.58 -5.56 -1.84
N PHE A 29 7.28 -5.24 -1.73
CA PHE A 29 6.29 -5.58 -2.75
C PHE A 29 5.14 -4.57 -2.76
N GLU A 30 4.43 -4.53 -3.88
CA GLU A 30 3.26 -3.66 -4.08
C GLU A 30 2.00 -4.50 -4.27
N THR A 31 0.89 -4.04 -3.69
CA THR A 31 -0.40 -4.74 -3.76
C THR A 31 -1.54 -3.76 -3.92
N GLU A 32 -2.54 -4.13 -4.71
CA GLU A 32 -3.81 -3.40 -4.82
C GLU A 32 -4.66 -3.68 -3.59
N GLN A 33 -4.98 -2.64 -2.83
CA GLN A 33 -5.78 -2.79 -1.63
C GLN A 33 -6.62 -1.53 -1.43
N GLY A 34 -7.90 -1.69 -1.07
CA GLY A 34 -8.79 -0.58 -0.79
C GLY A 34 -8.39 0.16 0.49
N ILE A 35 -8.71 1.45 0.55
CA ILE A 35 -8.38 2.29 1.72
C ILE A 35 -9.08 1.83 3.02
N LYS A 36 -10.18 1.08 2.90
CA LYS A 36 -10.96 0.54 4.03
C LYS A 36 -10.56 -0.89 4.40
N ASP A 37 -9.78 -1.55 3.56
CA ASP A 37 -9.34 -2.91 3.81
C ASP A 37 -8.33 -2.94 4.96
N GLU A 38 -8.34 -4.03 5.72
CA GLU A 38 -7.37 -4.26 6.77
C GLU A 38 -5.96 -4.40 6.17
N PRO A 39 -4.93 -3.77 6.77
CA PRO A 39 -3.57 -3.89 6.29
C PRO A 39 -3.11 -5.36 6.28
N LEU A 40 -2.20 -5.69 5.37
CA LEU A 40 -1.57 -7.00 5.39
C LEU A 40 -0.73 -7.15 6.66
N GLU A 41 -0.84 -8.30 7.32
CA GLU A 41 -0.10 -8.60 8.55
C GLU A 41 1.08 -9.56 8.29
N ALA A 42 1.03 -10.36 7.22
CA ALA A 42 2.02 -11.39 6.92
C ALA A 42 2.51 -11.37 5.46
N CYS A 43 3.79 -11.69 5.28
CA CYS A 43 4.44 -11.78 3.97
C CYS A 43 4.21 -13.15 3.33
N THR A 44 3.67 -13.19 2.12
CA THR A 44 3.44 -14.41 1.34
C THR A 44 4.55 -14.72 0.33
N HIS A 45 5.66 -13.97 0.36
CA HIS A 45 6.76 -14.23 -0.56
C HIS A 45 7.38 -15.61 -0.33
N PRO A 46 7.72 -16.33 -1.42
CA PRO A 46 8.43 -17.59 -1.30
C PRO A 46 9.86 -17.36 -0.80
N VAL A 47 10.28 -18.17 0.16
CA VAL A 47 11.64 -18.26 0.68
C VAL A 47 12.13 -19.70 0.62
N THR A 48 13.40 -19.89 0.28
CA THR A 48 14.05 -21.21 0.28
C THR A 48 14.81 -21.43 1.57
N ASP A 49 14.48 -22.51 2.27
CA ASP A 49 15.23 -22.96 3.44
C ASP A 49 16.65 -23.40 3.06
N ARG A 50 17.53 -23.50 4.07
CA ARG A 50 18.88 -24.09 3.93
C ARG A 50 18.90 -25.52 3.37
N LYS A 51 17.75 -26.22 3.44
CA LYS A 51 17.56 -27.57 2.91
C LYS A 51 17.01 -27.59 1.47
N GLY A 52 16.89 -26.43 0.82
CA GLY A 52 16.36 -26.31 -0.55
C GLY A 52 14.84 -26.43 -0.67
N LYS A 53 14.10 -26.36 0.45
CA LYS A 53 12.64 -26.39 0.46
C LYS A 53 12.07 -24.99 0.27
N VAL A 54 11.10 -24.82 -0.62
CA VAL A 54 10.35 -23.56 -0.78
C VAL A 54 9.21 -23.51 0.24
N ASN A 55 9.15 -22.45 1.03
CA ASN A 55 8.04 -22.15 1.93
C ASN A 55 7.68 -20.66 1.82
N GLU A 56 6.65 -20.21 2.52
CA GLU A 56 6.28 -18.79 2.60
C GLU A 56 7.08 -18.09 3.70
N CYS A 57 7.39 -16.81 3.48
CA CYS A 57 8.17 -15.98 4.40
C CYS A 57 7.49 -15.87 5.77
N CYS A 58 6.17 -15.71 5.80
CA CYS A 58 5.32 -15.59 6.99
C CYS A 58 5.76 -14.51 8.01
N CYS A 59 6.69 -13.63 7.65
CA CYS A 59 7.16 -12.56 8.51
C CYS A 59 6.15 -11.42 8.54
N SER A 60 6.14 -10.68 9.65
CA SER A 60 5.31 -9.48 9.78
C SER A 60 5.66 -8.45 8.70
N VAL A 61 4.64 -7.83 8.10
CA VAL A 61 4.80 -6.78 7.09
C VAL A 61 4.33 -5.43 7.63
N LYS A 62 4.89 -4.37 7.07
CA LYS A 62 4.46 -2.99 7.34
C LYS A 62 4.21 -2.28 6.03
N ARG A 63 3.05 -1.64 5.93
CA ARG A 63 2.73 -0.75 4.82
C ARG A 63 3.69 0.43 4.81
N GLN A 64 4.41 0.61 3.73
CA GLN A 64 5.29 1.74 3.52
C GLN A 64 4.46 2.92 3.01
N LEU A 65 4.77 4.12 3.52
CA LEU A 65 4.34 5.34 2.86
C LEU A 65 5.33 5.57 1.71
N CYS A 66 4.83 5.93 0.52
CA CYS A 66 5.68 6.16 -0.65
C CYS A 66 6.93 6.95 -0.28
N ALA A 67 8.08 6.58 -0.86
CA ALA A 67 9.37 7.26 -0.71
C ALA A 67 9.39 8.67 -1.37
N SER A 68 8.26 9.37 -1.39
CA SER A 68 8.21 10.78 -1.72
C SER A 68 8.92 11.54 -0.61
N SER A 69 10.07 12.14 -0.93
CA SER A 69 10.77 13.12 -0.11
C SER A 69 9.75 14.05 0.53
N PHE A 70 9.44 13.83 1.82
CA PHE A 70 8.52 14.68 2.54
C PHE A 70 9.22 16.03 2.69
N SER A 71 8.86 16.97 1.83
CA SER A 71 9.29 18.34 1.97
C SER A 71 8.48 18.94 3.12
N LEU A 72 9.00 18.78 4.34
CA LEU A 72 8.55 19.54 5.50
C LEU A 72 8.93 21.01 5.26
N LYS A 73 8.16 21.71 4.42
CA LYS A 73 8.24 23.15 4.31
C LYS A 73 7.70 23.70 5.62
N GLY A 74 8.60 23.90 6.59
CA GLY A 74 8.33 24.49 7.91
C GLY A 74 7.91 25.96 7.82
N GLY A 75 6.85 26.23 7.04
CA GLY A 75 6.34 27.54 6.71
C GLY A 75 4.81 27.56 6.69
N GLY A 76 4.18 26.93 7.68
CA GLY A 76 2.84 27.25 8.17
C GLY A 76 1.67 27.27 7.18
N TRP A 77 0.95 26.14 7.09
CA TRP A 77 -0.45 26.13 6.61
C TRP A 77 -1.36 27.06 7.45
N SER A 78 -0.99 27.27 8.72
CA SER A 78 -1.71 28.18 9.64
C SER A 78 -1.51 29.67 9.33
N LYS A 79 -0.45 30.06 8.61
CA LYS A 79 -0.07 31.47 8.46
C LYS A 79 -0.82 32.18 7.32
N ASP A 80 -1.24 31.42 6.30
CA ASP A 80 -1.83 31.99 5.07
C ASP A 80 -3.37 32.10 5.11
N GLY A 81 -4.06 31.37 6.00
CA GLY A 81 -5.53 31.28 5.99
C GLY A 81 -6.28 31.85 7.19
N TYR A 82 -5.65 31.98 8.36
CA TYR A 82 -6.33 32.32 9.62
C TYR A 82 -5.93 33.66 10.24
N ALA A 83 -4.97 34.38 9.65
CA ALA A 83 -4.67 35.75 10.04
C ALA A 83 -5.73 36.71 9.48
N LYS A 84 -6.99 36.54 9.90
CA LYS A 84 -8.00 37.60 9.70
C LYS A 84 -7.58 38.78 10.57
N LYS A 85 -7.36 39.92 9.89
CA LYS A 85 -7.20 41.25 10.46
C LYS A 85 -8.34 41.52 11.46
N GLY A 86 -8.03 41.43 12.74
CA GLY A 86 -8.93 41.78 13.83
C GLY A 86 -8.71 43.21 14.26
N ASN A 87 -9.64 44.08 13.83
CA ASN A 87 -9.93 45.47 14.24
C ASN A 87 -8.77 46.44 14.47
#